data_AF-A0A923MLC2-F1
#
_entry.id   AF-A0A923MLC2-F1
#
_cell.length_a   1.000
_cell.length_b   1.000
_cell.length_c   1.000
_cell.angle_alpha   90.00
_cell.angle_beta   90.00
_cell.angle_gamma   90.00
#
_symmetry.space_group_name_H-M   'P 1'
#
loop_
_entity.id
_entity.type
_entity.pdbx_description
1 polymer ?
#
loop_
_entity_poly.entity_id
_entity_poly.type
_entity_poly.pdbx_seq_one_letter_code
_entity_poly.pdbx_strand_id
1 'polypeptide(L)'
;MKTDIYKGSRFSSERNALFSMISDGMLKGLRKCNAIVAGGTLTSLFSNQDANDIDLYFRTQEDMQNFILFCHGVEGFESKDHVKIVETTLKPNSREALEEFDPSNDGFPAYTAECINIGRTSKSVMYTGKRDHTLQVIVLNTFESPADIFKRFDWTINMAAYDFAKDEFEFQQDFLKDLSQRRLCINVDTLYPIISLPVSYTHLTGGGGGGGGGGGGGGGG
;
A
#
# COMPACT_ATOMS: atom_id res chain seq x y z
N MET A 1 -10.43 -3.12 14.25
CA MET A 1 -10.97 -3.17 12.88
C MET A 1 -11.59 -4.52 12.52
N LYS A 2 -12.80 -4.52 11.95
CA LYS A 2 -13.37 -5.69 11.25
C LYS A 2 -12.91 -5.65 9.78
N THR A 3 -12.44 -6.79 9.28
CA THR A 3 -11.97 -6.96 7.90
C THR A 3 -12.91 -7.92 7.22
N ASP A 4 -13.41 -7.54 6.05
CA ASP A 4 -14.15 -8.46 5.19
C ASP A 4 -13.16 -9.09 4.21
N ILE A 5 -13.03 -10.41 4.29
CA ILE A 5 -12.16 -11.18 3.39
C ILE A 5 -13.03 -11.69 2.24
N TYR A 6 -12.66 -11.35 1.01
CA TYR A 6 -13.35 -11.83 -0.17
C TYR A 6 -12.40 -12.69 -1.00
N LYS A 7 -12.76 -13.96 -1.15
CA LYS A 7 -11.96 -14.91 -1.92
C LYS A 7 -11.76 -14.44 -3.35
N GLY A 8 -10.58 -14.73 -3.92
CA GLY A 8 -10.13 -14.24 -5.22
C GLY A 8 -11.06 -14.56 -6.39
N SER A 9 -11.94 -15.56 -6.28
CA SER A 9 -12.92 -15.89 -7.32
C SER A 9 -13.99 -14.81 -7.54
N ARG A 10 -14.23 -13.92 -6.57
CA ARG A 10 -15.27 -12.88 -6.69
C ARG A 10 -14.83 -11.68 -7.53
N PHE A 11 -13.53 -11.39 -7.59
CA PHE A 11 -12.97 -10.19 -8.20
C PHE A 11 -11.91 -10.54 -9.27
N SER A 12 -12.26 -11.51 -10.12
CA SER A 12 -11.35 -11.99 -11.16
C SER A 12 -11.00 -10.91 -12.20
N SER A 13 -11.95 -10.02 -12.50
CA SER A 13 -11.75 -8.94 -13.47
C SER A 13 -10.75 -7.91 -12.94
N GLU A 14 -10.90 -7.51 -11.68
CA GLU A 14 -10.02 -6.57 -11.00
C GLU A 14 -8.64 -7.17 -10.79
N ARG A 15 -8.55 -8.46 -10.44
CA ARG A 15 -7.27 -9.18 -10.39
C ARG A 15 -6.56 -9.15 -11.74
N ASN A 16 -7.27 -9.46 -12.82
CA ASN A 16 -6.70 -9.46 -14.15
C ASN A 16 -6.26 -8.05 -14.59
N ALA A 17 -7.05 -7.03 -14.24
CA ALA A 17 -6.69 -5.64 -14.50
C ALA A 17 -5.44 -5.23 -13.71
N LEU A 18 -5.34 -5.57 -12.42
CA LEU A 18 -4.12 -5.36 -11.62
C LEU A 18 -2.91 -6.05 -12.25
N PHE A 19 -3.04 -7.32 -12.66
CA PHE A 19 -1.94 -8.05 -13.28
C PHE A 19 -1.55 -7.47 -14.63
N SER A 20 -2.49 -6.93 -15.40
CA SER A 20 -2.16 -6.27 -16.67
C SER A 20 -1.33 -4.99 -16.50
N MET A 21 -1.28 -4.42 -15.29
CA MET A 21 -0.46 -3.25 -14.96
C MET A 21 1.01 -3.61 -14.66
N ILE A 22 1.33 -4.91 -14.52
CA ILE A 22 2.60 -5.43 -14.03
C ILE A 22 3.11 -6.49 -15.01
N SER A 23 4.38 -6.41 -15.45
CA SER A 23 4.93 -7.45 -16.32
C SER A 23 4.98 -8.82 -15.65
N ASP A 24 4.90 -9.89 -16.45
CA ASP A 24 4.96 -11.28 -15.98
C ASP A 24 6.20 -11.57 -15.13
N GLY A 25 7.33 -10.96 -15.50
CA GLY A 25 8.58 -11.00 -14.74
C GLY A 25 8.43 -10.47 -13.32
N MET A 26 7.94 -9.24 -13.21
CA MET A 26 7.70 -8.61 -11.91
C MET A 26 6.63 -9.36 -11.10
N LEU A 27 5.56 -9.85 -11.74
CA LEU A 27 4.54 -10.68 -11.10
C LEU A 27 5.13 -11.96 -10.49
N LYS A 28 6.09 -12.60 -11.15
CA LYS A 28 6.81 -13.76 -10.61
C LYS A 28 7.58 -13.38 -9.35
N GLY A 29 8.27 -12.24 -9.35
CA GLY A 29 8.98 -11.70 -8.19
C GLY A 29 8.03 -11.44 -7.01
N LEU A 30 6.91 -10.76 -7.26
CA LEU A 30 5.89 -10.43 -6.26
C LEU A 30 5.28 -11.68 -5.62
N ARG A 31 4.97 -12.70 -6.43
CA ARG A 31 4.47 -14.00 -5.94
C ARG A 31 5.50 -14.71 -5.07
N LYS A 32 6.76 -14.75 -5.52
CA LYS A 32 7.83 -15.43 -4.78
C LYS A 32 8.07 -14.79 -3.41
N CYS A 33 7.93 -13.47 -3.32
CA CYS A 33 8.19 -12.69 -2.12
C CYS A 33 6.92 -12.38 -1.32
N ASN A 34 5.81 -13.07 -1.57
CA ASN A 34 4.55 -12.93 -0.80
C ASN A 34 4.09 -11.47 -0.64
N ALA A 35 4.30 -10.66 -1.70
CA ALA A 35 4.05 -9.23 -1.65
C ALA A 35 2.57 -8.91 -1.37
N ILE A 36 2.33 -7.70 -0.88
CA ILE A 36 0.98 -7.17 -0.67
C ILE A 36 0.89 -5.85 -1.42
N VAL A 37 -0.04 -5.75 -2.37
CA VAL A 37 -0.41 -4.48 -3.00
C VAL A 37 -1.50 -3.86 -2.15
N ALA A 38 -1.40 -2.58 -1.79
CA ALA A 38 -2.44 -1.91 -1.02
C ALA A 38 -2.57 -0.43 -1.39
N GLY A 39 -3.59 0.25 -0.88
CA GLY A 39 -3.68 1.71 -1.00
C GLY A 39 -4.35 2.19 -2.28
N GLY A 40 -3.93 3.37 -2.74
CA GLY A 40 -4.64 4.17 -3.75
C GLY A 40 -4.82 3.49 -5.10
N THR A 41 -3.88 2.61 -5.49
CA THR A 41 -3.98 1.81 -6.71
C THR A 41 -5.26 0.99 -6.76
N LEU A 42 -5.62 0.37 -5.62
CA LEU A 42 -6.82 -0.45 -5.54
C LEU A 42 -8.07 0.43 -5.46
N THR A 43 -7.99 1.61 -4.85
CA THR A 43 -9.05 2.61 -4.95
C THR A 43 -9.36 2.97 -6.40
N SER A 44 -8.33 3.25 -7.20
CA SER A 44 -8.47 3.54 -8.64
C SER A 44 -9.03 2.34 -9.40
N LEU A 45 -8.48 1.15 -9.16
CA LEU A 45 -8.92 -0.10 -9.78
C LEU A 45 -10.42 -0.36 -9.57
N PHE A 46 -10.90 -0.27 -8.33
CA PHE A 46 -12.30 -0.53 -7.98
C PHE A 46 -13.24 0.63 -8.29
N SER A 47 -12.73 1.82 -8.61
CA SER A 47 -13.52 2.97 -9.07
C SER A 47 -13.42 3.23 -10.58
N ASN A 48 -12.75 2.33 -11.31
CA ASN A 48 -12.50 2.43 -12.75
C ASN A 48 -11.88 3.79 -13.14
N GLN A 49 -10.91 4.22 -12.33
CA GLN A 49 -10.07 5.39 -12.57
C GLN A 49 -8.66 4.94 -12.93
N ASP A 50 -7.88 5.83 -13.52
CA ASP A 50 -6.47 5.56 -13.80
C ASP A 50 -5.71 5.34 -12.48
N ALA A 51 -4.93 4.28 -12.42
CA ALA A 51 -3.99 4.01 -11.34
C ALA A 51 -2.63 4.63 -11.71
N ASN A 52 -1.94 5.24 -10.76
CA ASN A 52 -0.62 5.83 -11.00
C ASN A 52 0.47 4.85 -10.55
N ASP A 53 0.75 4.85 -9.24
CA ASP A 53 1.77 4.01 -8.62
C ASP A 53 1.11 2.83 -7.91
N ILE A 54 1.83 1.71 -7.83
CA ILE A 54 1.44 0.49 -7.14
C ILE A 54 2.22 0.39 -5.84
N ASP A 55 1.59 0.70 -4.71
CA ASP A 55 2.23 0.61 -3.40
C ASP A 55 2.39 -0.86 -2.99
N LEU A 56 3.64 -1.27 -2.75
CA LEU A 56 4.03 -2.61 -2.33
C LEU A 56 4.50 -2.64 -0.88
N TYR A 57 3.98 -3.64 -0.17
CA TYR A 57 4.31 -3.97 1.21
C TYR A 57 4.73 -5.44 1.31
N PHE A 58 5.49 -5.77 2.35
CA PHE A 58 6.04 -7.11 2.55
C PHE A 58 5.84 -7.56 4.00
N ARG A 59 5.67 -8.87 4.19
CA ARG A 59 5.48 -9.48 5.52
C ARG A 59 6.74 -9.53 6.34
N THR A 60 7.85 -9.81 5.66
CA THR A 60 9.15 -9.97 6.27
C THR A 60 10.16 -9.06 5.59
N GLN A 61 11.22 -8.72 6.33
CA GLN A 61 12.32 -7.93 5.79
C GLN A 61 13.04 -8.71 4.70
N GLU A 62 13.16 -10.03 4.89
CA GLU A 62 13.73 -10.97 3.94
C GLU A 62 12.98 -10.94 2.60
N ASP A 63 11.65 -11.05 2.60
CA ASP A 63 10.83 -10.99 1.39
C ASP A 63 11.02 -9.66 0.62
N MET A 64 11.06 -8.54 1.34
CA MET A 64 11.28 -7.22 0.74
C MET A 64 12.66 -7.11 0.10
N GLN A 65 13.70 -7.51 0.83
CA GLN A 65 15.08 -7.46 0.36
C GLN A 65 15.28 -8.37 -0.83
N ASN A 66 14.71 -9.57 -0.77
CA ASN A 66 14.67 -10.53 -1.86
C ASN A 66 14.03 -9.88 -3.10
N PHE A 67 12.85 -9.27 -2.98
CA PHE A 67 12.21 -8.60 -4.13
C PHE A 67 13.08 -7.47 -4.71
N ILE A 68 13.75 -6.68 -3.87
CA ILE A 68 14.70 -5.66 -4.33
C ILE A 68 15.84 -6.30 -5.13
N LEU A 69 16.46 -7.36 -4.60
CA LEU A 69 17.53 -8.10 -5.30
C LEU A 69 17.04 -8.69 -6.64
N PHE A 70 15.81 -9.21 -6.69
CA PHE A 70 15.17 -9.65 -7.92
C PHE A 70 15.16 -8.54 -8.97
N CYS A 71 14.67 -7.35 -8.59
CA CYS A 71 14.62 -6.21 -9.50
C CYS A 71 16.00 -5.76 -9.99
N HIS A 72 17.06 -6.10 -9.25
CA HIS A 72 18.44 -5.73 -9.59
C HIS A 72 19.19 -6.74 -10.45
N GLY A 73 18.62 -7.91 -10.78
CA GLY A 73 19.32 -8.90 -11.62
C GLY A 73 20.03 -10.01 -10.87
N VAL A 74 19.90 -10.08 -9.56
CA VAL A 74 20.68 -11.02 -8.76
C VAL A 74 20.11 -12.44 -8.91
N GLU A 75 20.81 -13.28 -9.66
CA GLU A 75 20.53 -14.72 -9.75
C GLU A 75 20.85 -15.43 -8.42
N GLY A 76 20.14 -16.52 -8.11
CA GLY A 76 20.50 -17.39 -6.97
C GLY A 76 19.91 -17.00 -5.61
N PHE A 77 18.66 -16.54 -5.60
CA PHE A 77 17.73 -16.28 -4.48
C PHE A 77 17.66 -17.27 -3.29
N GLU A 78 18.51 -18.29 -3.26
CA GLU A 78 18.46 -19.42 -2.32
C GLU A 78 19.71 -19.52 -1.42
N SER A 79 20.73 -18.68 -1.62
CA SER A 79 22.00 -18.77 -0.88
C SER A 79 22.03 -17.89 0.37
N LYS A 80 22.36 -18.50 1.52
CA LYS A 80 22.56 -17.83 2.82
C LYS A 80 23.68 -16.77 2.81
N ASP A 81 24.53 -16.75 1.77
CA ASP A 81 25.62 -15.78 1.63
C ASP A 81 25.13 -14.42 1.11
N HIS A 82 23.98 -14.37 0.42
CA HIS A 82 23.38 -13.12 -0.08
C HIS A 82 22.71 -12.29 1.02
N VAL A 83 22.16 -12.98 2.04
CA VAL A 83 21.58 -12.34 3.23
C VAL A 83 22.62 -11.48 3.96
N LYS A 84 23.90 -11.89 3.96
CA LYS A 84 24.99 -11.07 4.53
C LYS A 84 25.28 -9.81 3.73
N ILE A 85 25.26 -9.88 2.40
CA ILE A 85 25.47 -8.70 1.55
C ILE A 85 24.33 -7.71 1.80
N VAL A 86 23.10 -8.20 1.90
CA VAL A 86 21.93 -7.39 2.24
C VAL A 86 21.95 -6.85 3.68
N GLU A 87 22.35 -7.62 4.69
CA GLU A 87 22.49 -7.11 6.06
C GLU A 87 23.58 -6.03 6.18
N THR A 88 24.62 -6.12 5.34
CA THR A 88 25.73 -5.17 5.31
C THR A 88 25.38 -3.92 4.49
N THR A 89 24.60 -4.08 3.42
CA THR A 89 24.32 -3.04 2.41
C THR A 89 22.90 -2.46 2.46
N LEU A 90 21.96 -3.11 3.15
CA LEU A 90 20.62 -2.63 3.49
C LEU A 90 20.43 -2.81 5.01
N LYS A 91 21.25 -2.11 5.80
CA LYS A 91 21.06 -2.07 7.25
C LYS A 91 19.63 -1.63 7.58
N PRO A 92 18.91 -2.38 8.43
CA PRO A 92 17.56 -2.01 8.82
C PRO A 92 17.60 -0.65 9.50
N ASN A 93 16.82 0.30 8.98
CA ASN A 93 16.65 1.67 9.49
C ASN A 93 17.80 2.68 9.29
N SER A 94 18.85 2.40 8.51
CA SER A 94 19.84 3.45 8.21
C SER A 94 19.65 4.00 6.80
N ARG A 95 19.24 5.28 6.73
CA ARG A 95 19.19 6.15 5.55
C ARG A 95 20.44 6.04 4.64
N GLU A 96 21.60 5.71 5.22
CA GLU A 96 22.91 5.60 4.58
C GLU A 96 23.07 4.33 3.72
N ALA A 97 22.45 3.21 4.11
CA ALA A 97 22.63 1.92 3.43
C ALA A 97 21.99 1.88 2.02
N LEU A 98 20.84 2.54 1.86
CA LEU A 98 20.20 2.71 0.55
C LEU A 98 20.94 3.69 -0.37
N GLU A 99 21.73 4.63 0.17
CA GLU A 99 22.51 5.60 -0.60
C GLU A 99 23.79 4.97 -1.17
N GLU A 100 24.42 4.05 -0.41
CA GLU A 100 25.67 3.36 -0.75
C GLU A 100 25.50 2.09 -1.60
N PHE A 101 24.30 1.49 -1.66
CA PHE A 101 24.08 0.30 -2.49
C PHE A 101 24.15 0.64 -3.99
N ASP A 102 25.27 0.30 -4.62
CA ASP A 102 25.46 0.32 -6.08
C ASP A 102 25.75 -1.12 -6.57
N PRO A 103 24.74 -1.85 -7.07
CA PRO A 103 24.92 -3.23 -7.52
C PRO A 103 25.93 -3.36 -8.68
N SER A 104 26.25 -2.27 -9.38
CA SER A 104 27.29 -2.28 -10.42
C SER A 104 28.73 -2.29 -9.87
N ASN A 105 28.96 -1.72 -8.69
CA ASN A 105 30.28 -1.70 -8.03
C ASN A 105 30.55 -2.95 -7.19
N ASP A 106 29.50 -3.63 -6.73
CA ASP A 106 29.60 -4.80 -5.84
C ASP A 106 29.61 -6.15 -6.58
N GLY A 107 29.85 -6.14 -7.89
CA GLY A 107 30.02 -7.35 -8.70
C GLY A 107 28.74 -8.13 -8.99
N PHE A 108 27.57 -7.53 -8.79
CA PHE A 108 26.31 -8.11 -9.21
C PHE A 108 26.07 -7.84 -10.70
N PRO A 109 25.56 -8.83 -11.47
CA PRO A 109 25.11 -8.56 -12.82
C PRO A 109 24.00 -7.51 -12.73
N ALA A 110 24.32 -6.31 -13.19
CA ALA A 110 23.35 -5.25 -13.28
C ALA A 110 22.20 -5.73 -14.17
N TYR A 111 20.98 -5.59 -13.66
CA TYR A 111 19.72 -5.76 -14.37
C TYR A 111 19.29 -7.22 -14.58
N THR A 112 18.14 -7.58 -13.99
CA THR A 112 17.22 -8.46 -14.73
C THR A 112 16.68 -7.57 -15.86
N ALA A 113 16.66 -8.06 -17.09
CA ALA A 113 16.27 -7.32 -18.30
C ALA A 113 14.82 -6.77 -18.31
N GLU A 114 14.10 -6.81 -17.19
CA GLU A 114 12.66 -6.67 -17.08
C GLU A 114 12.19 -5.43 -16.29
N CYS A 115 13.02 -4.81 -15.44
CA CYS A 115 12.64 -3.61 -14.70
C CYS A 115 13.78 -2.59 -14.53
N ILE A 116 13.41 -1.32 -14.40
CA ILE A 116 14.29 -0.15 -14.30
C ILE A 116 14.00 0.51 -12.95
N ASN A 117 15.04 0.78 -12.15
CA ASN A 117 14.91 1.65 -10.98
C ASN A 117 14.77 3.10 -11.46
N ILE A 118 13.66 3.75 -11.11
CA ILE A 118 13.34 5.11 -11.58
C ILE A 118 13.43 6.16 -10.48
N GLY A 119 13.68 5.74 -9.25
CA GLY A 119 13.89 6.68 -8.16
C GLY A 119 13.85 6.02 -6.79
N ARG A 120 14.43 6.73 -5.83
CA ARG A 120 14.46 6.35 -4.42
C ARG A 120 14.17 7.54 -3.54
N THR A 121 13.47 7.29 -2.45
CA THR A 121 13.32 8.21 -1.33
C THR A 121 13.78 7.50 -0.06
N SER A 122 13.83 8.21 1.06
CA SER A 122 14.10 7.57 2.36
C SER A 122 13.01 6.58 2.81
N LYS A 123 11.88 6.51 2.11
CA LYS A 123 10.72 5.70 2.47
C LYS A 123 10.29 4.71 1.40
N SER A 124 10.83 4.82 0.19
CA SER A 124 10.45 3.94 -0.92
C SER A 124 11.52 3.82 -2.00
N VAL A 125 11.49 2.70 -2.70
CA VAL A 125 12.24 2.48 -3.94
C VAL A 125 11.24 2.18 -5.07
N MET A 126 11.42 2.83 -6.22
CA MET A 126 10.48 2.77 -7.33
C MET A 126 11.10 2.02 -8.52
N TYR A 127 10.35 1.06 -9.05
CA TYR A 127 10.72 0.25 -10.20
C TYR A 127 9.63 0.33 -11.27
N THR A 128 10.00 0.32 -12.54
CA THR A 128 9.05 0.19 -13.65
C THR A 128 9.61 -0.73 -14.72
N GLY A 129 8.76 -1.58 -15.30
CA GLY A 129 9.04 -2.25 -16.56
C GLY A 129 8.87 -1.32 -17.76
N LYS A 130 9.17 -1.79 -18.97
CA LYS A 130 9.08 -0.96 -20.20
C LYS A 130 7.66 -0.44 -20.51
N ARG A 131 6.61 -1.07 -19.97
CA ARG A 131 5.20 -0.73 -20.19
C ARG A 131 4.38 -0.85 -18.91
N ASP A 132 5.04 -0.89 -17.76
CA ASP A 132 4.40 -1.24 -16.49
C ASP A 132 4.07 0.04 -15.73
N HIS A 133 3.06 -0.04 -14.87
CA HIS A 133 2.89 0.99 -13.85
C HIS A 133 4.07 0.95 -12.88
N THR A 134 4.36 2.08 -12.26
CA THR A 134 5.44 2.16 -11.26
C THR A 134 5.10 1.28 -10.07
N LEU A 135 5.98 0.33 -9.75
CA LEU A 135 5.95 -0.39 -8.48
C LEU A 135 6.73 0.38 -7.44
N GLN A 136 6.06 0.73 -6.35
CA GLN A 136 6.64 1.49 -5.24
C GLN A 136 6.80 0.58 -4.02
N VAL A 137 8.03 0.12 -3.79
CA VAL A 137 8.39 -0.68 -2.60
C VAL A 137 8.48 0.23 -1.39
N ILE A 138 7.55 0.10 -0.43
CA ILE A 138 7.56 0.87 0.82
C ILE A 138 8.51 0.23 1.82
N VAL A 139 9.63 0.90 2.13
CA VAL A 139 10.73 0.35 2.95
C VAL A 139 10.65 0.73 4.44
N LEU A 140 9.56 1.35 4.87
CA LEU A 140 9.43 1.88 6.24
C LEU A 140 9.19 0.78 7.28
N ASN A 141 8.37 -0.22 6.96
CA ASN A 141 7.95 -1.27 7.86
C ASN A 141 7.54 -2.52 7.08
N THR A 142 7.62 -3.67 7.74
CA THR A 142 7.01 -4.92 7.28
C THR A 142 5.71 -5.18 8.04
N PHE A 143 4.77 -5.89 7.40
CA PHE A 143 3.41 -6.07 7.91
C PHE A 143 2.97 -7.52 7.76
N GLU A 144 2.72 -8.19 8.89
CA GLU A 144 2.30 -9.58 8.90
C GLU A 144 0.96 -9.81 8.20
N SER A 145 0.11 -8.79 8.07
CA SER A 145 -1.21 -8.89 7.43
C SER A 145 -1.65 -7.60 6.76
N PRO A 146 -2.55 -7.66 5.75
CA PRO A 146 -3.21 -6.48 5.20
C PRO A 146 -3.91 -5.59 6.25
N ALA A 147 -4.49 -6.21 7.28
CA ALA A 147 -5.12 -5.47 8.37
C ALA A 147 -4.15 -4.57 9.14
N ASP A 148 -2.87 -4.94 9.23
CA ASP A 148 -1.83 -4.11 9.85
C ASP A 148 -1.40 -2.94 8.96
N ILE A 149 -1.46 -3.13 7.63
CA ILE A 149 -1.25 -2.05 6.66
C ILE A 149 -2.38 -1.02 6.78
N PHE A 150 -3.64 -1.46 6.91
CA PHE A 150 -4.80 -0.56 6.99
C PHE A 150 -4.73 0.40 8.19
N LYS A 151 -4.09 0.00 9.29
CA LYS A 151 -3.83 0.88 10.45
C LYS A 151 -2.89 2.06 10.15
N ARG A 152 -2.25 2.08 8.97
CA ARG A 152 -1.40 3.18 8.50
C ARG A 152 -2.14 4.15 7.59
N PHE A 153 -3.30 3.79 7.07
CA PHE A 153 -4.06 4.65 6.16
C PHE A 153 -5.04 5.54 6.93
N ASP A 154 -5.11 6.80 6.53
CA ASP A 154 -6.02 7.78 7.15
C ASP A 154 -7.46 7.67 6.63
N TRP A 155 -7.68 7.06 5.45
CA TRP A 155 -8.97 6.99 4.78
C TRP A 155 -9.39 5.56 4.51
N THR A 156 -10.65 5.22 4.83
CA THR A 156 -11.23 3.87 4.61
C THR A 156 -11.17 3.44 3.15
N ILE A 157 -11.35 4.40 2.23
CA ILE A 157 -11.29 4.15 0.78
C ILE A 157 -9.90 3.73 0.28
N ASN A 158 -8.85 3.80 1.09
CA ASN A 158 -7.52 3.28 0.73
C ASN A 158 -7.23 1.92 1.39
N MET A 159 -8.16 1.37 2.17
CA MET A 159 -7.99 0.13 2.91
C MET A 159 -8.48 -1.10 2.13
N ALA A 160 -7.89 -1.25 0.96
CA ALA A 160 -7.94 -2.47 0.19
C ALA A 160 -6.52 -3.01 0.05
N ALA A 161 -6.41 -4.34 -0.04
CA ALA A 161 -5.17 -5.01 -0.36
C ALA A 161 -5.40 -6.21 -1.26
N TYR A 162 -4.42 -6.50 -2.12
CA TYR A 162 -4.27 -7.77 -2.79
C TYR A 162 -3.09 -8.52 -2.19
N ASP A 163 -3.33 -9.73 -1.71
CA ASP A 163 -2.36 -10.56 -1.02
C ASP A 163 -1.85 -11.67 -1.94
N PHE A 164 -0.59 -11.58 -2.39
CA PHE A 164 -0.02 -12.60 -3.28
C PHE A 164 0.21 -13.94 -2.59
N ALA A 165 0.32 -14.00 -1.26
CA ALA A 165 0.46 -15.26 -0.52
C ALA A 165 -0.85 -16.05 -0.51
N LYS A 166 -1.98 -15.35 -0.47
CA LYS A 166 -3.32 -15.96 -0.45
C LYS A 166 -3.98 -16.02 -1.83
N ASP A 167 -3.53 -15.18 -2.77
CA ASP A 167 -4.18 -14.91 -4.06
C ASP A 167 -5.61 -14.36 -3.88
N GLU A 168 -5.80 -13.46 -2.91
CA GLU A 168 -7.10 -12.91 -2.53
C GLU A 168 -7.07 -11.39 -2.30
N PHE A 169 -8.23 -10.77 -2.44
CA PHE A 169 -8.43 -9.38 -2.00
C PHE A 169 -8.94 -9.35 -0.56
N GLU A 170 -8.34 -8.48 0.24
CA GLU A 170 -8.80 -8.17 1.59
C GLU A 170 -9.22 -6.71 1.65
N PHE A 171 -10.36 -6.44 2.29
CA PHE A 171 -10.88 -5.09 2.41
C PHE A 171 -11.24 -4.79 3.85
N GLN A 172 -11.06 -3.54 4.25
CA GLN A 172 -11.79 -3.04 5.41
C GLN A 172 -13.30 -3.07 5.12
N GLN A 173 -14.10 -3.35 6.14
CA GLN A 173 -15.54 -3.58 6.06
C GLN A 173 -16.33 -2.50 5.29
N ASP A 174 -15.95 -1.23 5.44
CA ASP A 174 -16.62 -0.09 4.82
C ASP A 174 -15.97 0.36 3.50
N PHE A 175 -14.84 -0.21 3.08
CA PHE A 175 -14.12 0.20 1.85
C PHE A 175 -15.05 0.28 0.63
N LEU A 176 -15.74 -0.81 0.27
CA LEU A 176 -16.60 -0.85 -0.92
C LEU A 176 -17.80 0.10 -0.79
N LYS A 177 -18.34 0.22 0.43
CA LYS A 177 -19.47 1.09 0.73
C LYS A 177 -19.07 2.56 0.57
N ASP A 178 -17.99 2.97 1.22
CA ASP A 178 -17.48 4.33 1.17
C ASP A 178 -17.02 4.72 -0.24
N LEU A 179 -16.39 3.78 -0.96
CA LEU A 179 -16.02 3.97 -2.36
C LEU A 179 -17.24 4.18 -3.25
N SER A 180 -18.26 3.32 -3.14
CA SER A 180 -19.50 3.41 -3.94
C SER A 180 -20.27 4.72 -3.69
N GLN A 181 -20.18 5.24 -2.46
CA GLN A 181 -20.84 6.49 -2.05
C GLN A 181 -19.96 7.72 -2.28
N ARG A 182 -18.72 7.55 -2.78
CA ARG A 182 -17.73 8.62 -2.94
C ARG A 182 -17.50 9.41 -1.64
N ARG A 183 -17.44 8.69 -0.52
CA ARG A 183 -17.29 9.27 0.82
C ARG A 183 -15.86 9.12 1.32
N LEU A 184 -15.31 10.21 1.85
CA LEU A 184 -14.07 10.20 2.61
C LEU A 184 -14.39 10.00 4.09
N CYS A 185 -14.17 8.79 4.60
CA CYS A 185 -14.33 8.47 6.01
C CYS A 185 -12.94 8.27 6.65
N ILE A 186 -12.72 8.92 7.80
CA ILE A 186 -11.46 8.83 8.54
C ILE A 186 -11.33 7.45 9.18
N ASN A 187 -10.13 6.88 9.11
CA ASN A 187 -9.72 5.75 9.90
C ASN A 187 -9.54 6.15 11.36
N VAL A 188 -10.49 5.82 12.23
CA VAL A 188 -10.34 6.06 13.67
C VAL A 188 -9.27 5.17 14.31
N ASP A 189 -8.87 4.07 13.64
CA ASP A 189 -7.83 3.14 14.08
C ASP A 189 -6.43 3.52 13.54
N THR A 190 -6.25 4.66 12.85
CA THR A 190 -4.94 5.06 12.29
C THR A 190 -3.92 5.37 13.39
N LEU A 191 -2.69 4.86 13.24
CA LEU A 191 -1.60 5.05 14.20
C LEU A 191 -1.09 6.51 14.27
N TYR A 192 -1.45 7.36 13.31
CA TYR A 192 -1.01 8.76 13.22
C TYR A 192 -2.16 9.74 12.92
N PRO A 193 -3.09 9.99 13.87
CA PRO A 193 -4.32 10.77 13.63
C PRO A 193 -4.11 12.29 13.40
N ILE A 194 -2.87 12.78 13.35
CA ILE A 194 -2.56 14.21 13.52
C ILE A 194 -2.56 15.02 12.21
N ILE A 195 -2.45 14.39 11.03
CA ILE A 195 -2.37 15.13 9.75
C ILE A 195 -3.76 15.51 9.18
N SER A 196 -4.85 14.87 9.62
CA SER A 196 -6.21 15.09 9.09
C SER A 196 -7.14 15.93 9.99
N LEU A 197 -6.76 16.21 11.23
CA LEU A 197 -7.61 16.93 12.21
C LEU A 197 -7.98 18.39 11.84
N PRO A 198 -7.13 19.24 11.21
CA PRO A 198 -7.47 20.65 11.04
C PRO A 198 -8.53 20.97 9.97
N VAL A 199 -8.77 20.07 9.01
CA VAL A 199 -9.69 20.34 7.88
C VAL A 199 -11.11 19.85 8.16
N SER A 200 -11.27 18.81 9.00
CA SER A 200 -12.58 18.22 9.29
C SER A 200 -13.42 19.06 10.26
N TYR A 201 -12.80 19.89 11.11
CA TYR A 201 -13.53 20.67 12.12
C TYR A 201 -14.28 21.87 11.53
N THR A 202 -13.81 22.40 10.40
CA THR A 202 -14.42 23.54 9.70
C THR A 202 -15.66 23.16 8.89
N HIS A 203 -15.92 21.87 8.66
CA HIS A 203 -17.14 21.39 7.97
C HIS A 203 -18.19 20.78 8.89
N LEU A 204 -17.87 20.53 10.17
CA LEU A 204 -18.83 19.99 11.15
C LEU A 204 -19.44 21.06 12.08
N THR A 205 -18.92 22.29 12.08
CA THR A 205 -19.44 23.39 12.92
C THR A 205 -20.33 24.39 12.16
N GLY A 206 -20.59 24.17 10.87
CA GLY A 206 -21.32 25.09 10.00
C GLY A 206 -22.56 24.50 9.33
N GLY A 207 -23.47 23.83 10.05
CA GLY A 207 -24.72 23.37 9.44
C GLY A 207 -25.72 22.70 10.39
N GLY A 208 -26.78 23.44 10.72
CA GLY A 208 -28.02 22.94 11.35
C GLY A 208 -27.97 22.97 12.89
N GLY A 209 -28.83 23.70 13.61
CA GLY A 209 -30.24 24.01 13.36
C GLY A 209 -31.04 23.42 14.52
N GLY A 210 -31.67 24.26 15.34
CA GLY A 210 -32.48 23.84 16.48
C GLY A 210 -33.62 24.81 16.70
N GLY A 211 -34.73 24.59 15.98
CA GLY A 211 -36.00 25.24 16.25
C GLY A 211 -36.86 24.42 17.22
N GLY A 212 -37.75 25.12 17.91
CA GLY A 212 -39.05 24.59 18.34
C GLY A 212 -39.18 24.10 19.79
N GLY A 213 -39.92 24.85 20.59
CA GLY A 213 -40.47 24.41 21.87
C GLY A 213 -41.37 25.48 22.48
N GLY A 214 -42.66 25.45 22.14
CA GLY A 214 -43.67 26.36 22.69
C GLY A 214 -44.24 25.89 24.04
N GLY A 215 -44.97 26.79 24.71
CA GLY A 215 -46.00 26.41 25.69
C GLY A 215 -46.06 27.24 26.98
N GLY A 216 -46.94 28.25 27.01
CA GLY A 216 -48.05 28.33 27.98
C GLY A 216 -47.87 29.02 29.35
N GLY A 217 -48.85 29.88 29.68
CA GLY A 217 -49.30 30.26 31.04
C GLY A 217 -48.72 31.58 31.57
N GLY A 218 -49.47 32.69 31.63
CA GLY A 218 -50.38 33.03 32.76
C GLY A 218 -49.55 33.64 33.89
N GLY A 219 -49.74 34.85 34.42
CA GLY A 219 -50.87 35.75 34.60
C GLY A 219 -50.56 36.61 35.86
N GLY A 220 -51.13 37.81 35.96
CA GLY A 220 -51.08 38.69 37.15
C GLY A 220 -49.85 39.61 37.18
N GLY A 221 -49.97 40.91 37.47
CA GLY A 221 -51.10 41.76 37.82
C GLY A 221 -50.60 43.21 37.90
#